data_AF-A0A660WPI8-F1
#
_entry.id   AF-A0A660WPI8-F1
#
_cell.length_a   1.000
_cell.length_b   1.000
_cell.length_c   1.000
_cell.angle_alpha   90.00
_cell.angle_beta   90.00
_cell.angle_gamma   90.00
#
_symmetry.space_group_name_H-M   'P 1'
#
loop_
_entity.id
_entity.type
_entity.pdbx_description
1 polymer ?
#
loop_
_entity_poly.entity_id
_entity_poly.type
_entity_poly.pdbx_seq_one_letter_code
_entity_poly.pdbx_strand_id
1 'polypeptide(L)'
;MVGKMRKKFGRAVVYMIVGFMSGILFCAVAYTGYRKAKPFIIKVKHKLKERWIANLPKAKRVLILSDFEDGRQIKRWDTSGAKVGIVHEKIMEGKGAGELVFYPNKGAAAVKLEDFFEKNRKAANWSAYEVLVFDLYNPNKTKERIILQIKDNKGNRVKRNLYLNPGKKQRFEIDIAGLWSALYPNQIAQFNLFLWNNSKVKKFYLDNVKLVPEAVAQAEKRSIFASSSLPQKGENTYALGDYFAFNSEEWEREDGNWWIPLSLKNYLGSEREIDGVWRGGVPLPRGKIYNTDKFKVVDSEGRNLPFQTKVLAWWPDKSLKWVLVTVRCSLPVNGRKDLFLVYGKATKANFSSVPVIVRVKEKNDGLLISNGIIQAYIPKGKGTLIEKLWWDGNKDGEFSAQEIVAHDINTELEYNKKQYNSANEENSSLRIEEQGPVSVCIRKEGWFMTPHRKKYCKFIVRIYFYMGEPYLRIKHTLIYTGYPENRYHYLYKGKRLPKNETIEQFGIEVPLGEGIQMGKFYYDLNKNIVPVMAKDNFELFQRDDRYVSIMQNGQWMEGKGVCEGVVVLQGEKVSLGAKVKEFWQQYPKRIEYDNEKKVLRIDFWP
;
A
#
# COMPACT_ATOMS: atom_id res chain seq x y z
N MET A 1 52.75 65.97 -29.66
CA MET A 1 52.45 64.57 -30.06
C MET A 1 52.02 63.63 -28.92
N VAL A 2 52.36 63.90 -27.66
CA VAL A 2 52.13 62.98 -26.52
C VAL A 2 50.64 62.83 -26.11
N GLY A 3 49.81 63.86 -26.28
CA GLY A 3 48.38 63.81 -25.94
C GLY A 3 47.49 62.94 -26.88
N LYS A 4 47.87 62.76 -28.15
CA LYS A 4 47.15 61.90 -29.11
C LYS A 4 47.45 60.41 -28.90
N MET A 5 48.65 60.06 -28.42
CA MET A 5 49.05 58.67 -28.13
C MET A 5 48.35 58.12 -26.87
N ARG A 6 48.24 58.91 -25.80
CA ARG A 6 47.53 58.51 -24.56
C ARG A 6 46.04 58.18 -24.79
N LYS A 7 45.36 58.94 -25.66
CA LYS A 7 43.95 58.69 -26.04
C LYS A 7 43.76 57.41 -26.88
N LYS A 8 44.75 57.05 -27.71
CA LYS A 8 44.72 55.84 -28.55
C LYS A 8 44.98 54.58 -27.72
N PHE A 9 45.92 54.66 -26.76
CA PHE A 9 46.26 53.55 -25.85
C PHE A 9 45.14 53.26 -24.84
N GLY A 10 44.52 54.30 -24.28
CA GLY A 10 43.35 54.15 -23.40
C GLY A 10 42.16 53.49 -24.10
N ARG A 11 41.92 53.84 -25.37
CA ARG A 11 40.88 53.18 -26.19
C ARG A 11 41.19 51.71 -26.44
N ALA A 12 42.44 51.36 -26.77
CA ALA A 12 42.83 49.96 -27.01
C ALA A 12 42.65 49.07 -25.78
N VAL A 13 43.00 49.56 -24.58
CA VAL A 13 42.80 48.85 -23.31
C VAL A 13 41.31 48.67 -23.01
N VAL A 14 40.49 49.70 -23.25
CA VAL A 14 39.02 49.60 -23.11
C VAL A 14 38.43 48.57 -24.06
N TYR A 15 38.85 48.52 -25.33
CA TYR A 15 38.38 47.49 -26.28
C TYR A 15 38.80 46.08 -25.86
N MET A 16 39.98 45.91 -25.28
CA MET A 16 40.46 44.61 -24.80
C MET A 16 39.67 44.13 -23.57
N ILE A 17 39.38 45.03 -22.63
CA ILE A 17 38.54 44.74 -21.45
C ILE A 17 37.11 44.43 -21.87
N VAL A 18 36.54 45.21 -22.79
CA VAL A 18 35.20 44.97 -23.33
C VAL A 18 35.15 43.63 -24.07
N GLY A 19 36.16 43.28 -24.88
CA GLY A 19 36.24 41.99 -25.55
C GLY A 19 36.32 40.81 -24.56
N PHE A 20 37.11 40.94 -23.49
CA PHE A 20 37.23 39.92 -22.45
C PHE A 20 35.93 39.73 -21.66
N MET A 21 35.28 40.83 -21.25
CA MET A 21 33.97 40.82 -20.58
C MET A 21 32.87 40.25 -21.48
N SER A 22 32.91 40.54 -22.78
CA SER A 22 32.00 39.98 -23.79
C SER A 22 32.17 38.46 -23.91
N GLY A 23 33.40 37.96 -23.89
CA GLY A 23 33.70 36.53 -23.92
C GLY A 23 33.21 35.78 -22.69
N ILE A 24 33.40 36.35 -21.50
CA ILE A 24 32.86 35.80 -20.24
C ILE A 24 31.33 35.77 -20.27
N LEU A 25 30.70 36.85 -20.72
CA LEU A 25 29.25 36.94 -20.83
C LEU A 25 28.70 35.91 -21.83
N PHE A 26 29.37 35.71 -22.97
CA PHE A 26 29.00 34.68 -23.95
C PHE A 26 29.11 33.27 -23.38
N CYS A 27 30.19 32.96 -22.65
CA CYS A 27 30.35 31.67 -21.97
C CYS A 27 29.29 31.44 -20.88
N ALA A 28 28.94 32.49 -20.12
CA ALA A 28 27.87 32.42 -19.11
C ALA A 28 26.48 32.22 -19.73
N VAL A 29 26.18 32.89 -20.84
CA VAL A 29 24.94 32.72 -21.62
C VAL A 29 24.88 31.33 -22.26
N ALA A 30 25.98 30.83 -22.83
CA ALA A 30 26.07 29.48 -23.38
C ALA A 30 25.92 28.41 -22.29
N TYR A 31 26.52 28.61 -21.12
CA TYR A 31 26.42 27.69 -19.98
C TYR A 31 25.00 27.67 -19.39
N THR A 32 24.36 28.83 -19.24
CA THR A 32 22.96 28.93 -18.79
C THR A 32 21.99 28.33 -19.82
N GLY A 33 22.24 28.54 -21.11
CA GLY A 33 21.53 27.88 -22.21
C GLY A 33 21.68 26.36 -22.16
N TYR A 34 22.90 25.85 -21.98
CA TYR A 34 23.17 24.42 -21.78
C TYR A 34 22.48 23.87 -20.52
N ARG A 35 22.48 24.60 -19.40
CA ARG A 35 21.80 24.19 -18.17
C ARG A 35 20.28 24.09 -18.36
N LYS A 36 19.67 25.02 -19.11
CA LYS A 36 18.25 24.97 -19.48
C LYS A 36 17.93 23.88 -20.51
N ALA A 37 18.86 23.55 -21.41
CA ALA A 37 18.70 22.51 -22.42
C ALA A 37 19.04 21.10 -21.94
N LYS A 38 19.87 20.94 -20.90
CA LYS A 38 20.31 19.66 -20.34
C LYS A 38 19.15 18.72 -19.96
N PRO A 39 18.06 19.17 -19.30
CA PRO A 39 16.89 18.33 -19.04
C PRO A 39 16.22 17.84 -20.33
N PHE A 40 16.14 18.70 -21.34
CA PHE A 40 15.58 18.36 -22.65
C PHE A 40 16.46 17.35 -23.40
N ILE A 41 17.79 17.55 -23.42
CA ILE A 41 18.75 16.63 -24.04
C ILE A 41 18.72 15.26 -23.35
N ILE A 42 18.68 15.23 -22.02
CA ILE A 42 18.54 13.99 -21.24
C ILE A 42 17.22 13.29 -21.59
N LYS A 43 16.11 14.03 -21.67
CA LYS A 43 14.80 13.51 -22.06
C LYS A 43 14.76 12.98 -23.50
N VAL A 44 15.41 13.66 -24.45
CA VAL A 44 15.54 13.20 -25.83
C VAL A 44 16.40 11.95 -25.92
N LYS A 45 17.57 11.92 -25.25
CA LYS A 45 18.42 10.73 -25.15
C LYS A 45 17.68 9.54 -24.53
N HIS A 46 16.90 9.77 -23.47
CA HIS A 46 16.07 8.75 -22.83
C HIS A 46 15.01 8.20 -23.79
N LYS A 47 14.27 9.08 -24.47
CA LYS A 47 13.21 8.71 -25.42
C LYS A 47 13.75 7.99 -26.67
N LEU A 48 14.93 8.37 -27.14
CA LEU A 48 15.64 7.67 -28.22
C LEU A 48 16.10 6.27 -27.75
N LYS A 49 16.63 6.17 -26.53
CA LYS A 49 17.00 4.88 -25.91
C LYS A 49 15.78 3.96 -25.78
N GLU A 50 14.65 4.46 -25.28
CA GLU A 50 13.40 3.70 -25.14
C GLU A 50 12.87 3.22 -26.50
N ARG A 51 12.81 4.10 -27.51
CA ARG A 51 12.39 3.72 -28.87
C ARG A 51 13.31 2.67 -29.47
N TRP A 52 14.61 2.80 -29.24
CA TRP A 52 15.59 1.84 -29.71
C TRP A 52 15.39 0.47 -29.02
N ILE A 53 15.22 0.43 -27.68
CA ILE A 53 14.95 -0.80 -26.92
C ILE A 53 13.66 -1.48 -27.39
N ALA A 54 12.59 -0.72 -27.60
CA ALA A 54 11.29 -1.27 -28.02
C ALA A 54 11.31 -1.92 -29.42
N ASN A 55 12.24 -1.48 -30.27
CA ASN A 55 12.40 -2.00 -31.63
C ASN A 55 13.49 -3.07 -31.75
N LEU A 56 14.07 -3.51 -30.63
CA LEU A 56 15.06 -4.60 -30.67
C LEU A 56 14.38 -5.90 -31.11
N PRO A 57 15.02 -6.69 -32.01
CA PRO A 57 14.52 -7.98 -32.41
C PRO A 57 14.35 -8.90 -31.18
N LYS A 58 13.14 -9.46 -31.01
CA LYS A 58 12.84 -10.39 -29.93
C LYS A 58 13.18 -11.83 -30.32
N ALA A 59 13.73 -12.59 -29.38
CA ALA A 59 14.06 -13.99 -29.56
C ALA A 59 12.78 -14.84 -29.61
N LYS A 60 12.81 -15.95 -30.36
CA LYS A 60 11.68 -16.90 -30.45
C LYS A 60 11.92 -18.20 -29.68
N ARG A 61 13.16 -18.48 -29.29
CA ARG A 61 13.57 -19.73 -28.64
C ARG A 61 14.31 -19.41 -27.34
N VAL A 62 14.25 -20.32 -26.38
CA VAL A 62 15.02 -20.25 -25.13
C VAL A 62 16.51 -20.37 -25.46
N LEU A 63 17.33 -19.57 -24.78
CA LEU A 63 18.79 -19.70 -24.83
C LEU A 63 19.30 -20.27 -23.51
N ILE A 64 19.88 -21.46 -23.56
CA ILE A 64 20.51 -22.09 -22.39
C ILE A 64 21.93 -21.55 -22.26
N LEU A 65 22.21 -20.92 -21.12
CA LEU A 65 23.55 -20.45 -20.77
C LEU A 65 24.34 -21.57 -20.07
N SER A 66 23.70 -22.27 -19.14
CA SER A 66 24.25 -23.44 -18.46
C SER A 66 23.13 -24.28 -17.83
N ASP A 67 23.04 -25.55 -18.20
CA ASP A 67 22.14 -26.56 -17.63
C ASP A 67 22.92 -27.73 -17.00
N PHE A 68 24.26 -27.73 -17.09
CA PHE A 68 25.13 -28.73 -16.49
C PHE A 68 24.90 -30.18 -16.95
N GLU A 69 24.20 -30.36 -18.07
CA GLU A 69 23.96 -31.67 -18.72
C GLU A 69 25.22 -32.20 -19.42
N ASP A 70 26.20 -31.33 -19.70
CA ASP A 70 27.46 -31.65 -20.36
C ASP A 70 28.65 -31.21 -19.50
N GLY A 71 29.55 -32.17 -19.21
CA GLY A 71 30.79 -31.99 -18.46
C GLY A 71 31.65 -30.81 -18.92
N ARG A 72 31.59 -30.47 -20.22
CA ARG A 72 32.35 -29.36 -20.81
C ARG A 72 31.86 -27.98 -20.32
N GLN A 73 30.64 -27.88 -19.80
CA GLN A 73 30.09 -26.61 -19.32
C GLN A 73 30.78 -26.07 -18.08
N ILE A 74 31.43 -26.92 -17.27
CA ILE A 74 32.24 -26.48 -16.12
C ILE A 74 33.31 -25.48 -16.56
N LYS A 75 33.91 -25.69 -17.75
CA LYS A 75 34.94 -24.80 -18.31
C LYS A 75 34.44 -23.41 -18.70
N ARG A 76 33.12 -23.16 -18.67
CA ARG A 76 32.53 -21.83 -18.88
C ARG A 76 32.61 -20.94 -17.64
N TRP A 77 32.83 -21.55 -16.47
CA TRP A 77 32.71 -20.89 -15.18
C TRP A 77 34.08 -20.52 -14.60
N ASP A 78 34.24 -19.23 -14.33
CA ASP A 78 35.37 -18.66 -13.63
C ASP A 78 35.11 -18.69 -12.12
N THR A 79 36.15 -18.98 -11.33
CA THR A 79 35.99 -19.11 -9.87
C THR A 79 37.06 -18.32 -9.12
N SER A 80 36.68 -17.80 -7.94
CA SER A 80 37.60 -17.14 -7.01
C SER A 80 37.16 -17.45 -5.58
N GLY A 81 37.99 -18.16 -4.81
CA GLY A 81 37.58 -18.66 -3.49
C GLY A 81 36.40 -19.63 -3.52
N ALA A 82 36.15 -20.26 -4.68
CA ALA A 82 35.07 -21.22 -4.90
C ALA A 82 35.51 -22.29 -5.92
N LYS A 83 34.71 -23.34 -6.08
CA LYS A 83 34.86 -24.39 -7.10
C LYS A 83 33.50 -24.70 -7.72
N VAL A 84 33.50 -25.05 -9.01
CA VAL A 84 32.33 -25.59 -9.72
C VAL A 84 32.61 -27.04 -10.12
N GLY A 85 31.66 -27.92 -9.85
CA GLY A 85 31.63 -29.31 -10.32
C GLY A 85 30.29 -29.65 -10.97
N ILE A 86 30.10 -30.90 -11.37
CA ILE A 86 28.80 -31.44 -11.78
C ILE A 86 28.49 -32.63 -10.88
N VAL A 87 27.24 -32.70 -10.43
CA VAL A 87 26.69 -33.83 -9.68
C VAL A 87 25.55 -34.43 -10.51
N HIS A 88 25.54 -35.76 -10.62
CA HIS A 88 24.54 -36.53 -11.38
C HIS A 88 23.41 -37.11 -10.50
N GLU A 89 23.39 -36.75 -9.21
CA GLU A 89 22.27 -37.09 -8.33
C GLU A 89 21.01 -36.31 -8.75
N LYS A 90 19.83 -36.93 -8.62
CA LYS A 90 18.51 -36.31 -8.90
C LYS A 90 18.13 -35.24 -7.86
N ILE A 91 19.00 -34.27 -7.64
CA ILE A 91 18.76 -33.11 -6.77
C ILE A 91 17.99 -32.03 -7.55
N MET A 92 18.23 -31.94 -8.86
CA MET A 92 17.62 -30.96 -9.78
C MET A 92 17.05 -31.67 -11.03
N GLU A 93 16.53 -30.92 -12.00
CA GLU A 93 15.85 -31.49 -13.18
C GLU A 93 16.89 -31.84 -14.26
N GLY A 94 16.98 -33.10 -14.71
CA GLY A 94 17.89 -33.50 -15.78
C GLY A 94 18.89 -34.59 -15.38
N LYS A 95 19.97 -34.74 -16.16
CA LYS A 95 21.07 -35.68 -15.92
C LYS A 95 22.16 -35.11 -15.01
N GLY A 96 22.22 -33.80 -14.81
CA GLY A 96 23.25 -33.18 -13.96
C GLY A 96 22.86 -31.83 -13.38
N ALA A 97 23.54 -31.41 -12.32
CA ALA A 97 23.44 -30.08 -11.73
C ALA A 97 24.83 -29.54 -11.38
N GLY A 98 25.01 -28.23 -11.47
CA GLY A 98 26.26 -27.56 -11.11
C GLY A 98 26.46 -27.54 -9.60
N GLU A 99 27.45 -28.25 -9.07
CA GLU A 99 27.83 -28.16 -7.65
C GLU A 99 28.72 -26.92 -7.44
N LEU A 100 28.22 -25.94 -6.70
CA LEU A 100 28.95 -24.73 -6.33
C LEU A 100 29.47 -24.86 -4.90
N VAL A 101 30.79 -24.92 -4.73
CA VAL A 101 31.43 -25.00 -3.40
C VAL A 101 32.15 -23.69 -3.13
N PHE A 102 31.68 -22.91 -2.16
CA PHE A 102 32.30 -21.66 -1.73
C PHE A 102 33.14 -21.90 -0.47
N TYR A 103 34.42 -21.55 -0.51
CA TYR A 103 35.34 -21.68 0.63
C TYR A 103 35.30 -20.44 1.53
N PRO A 104 35.77 -20.54 2.79
CA PRO A 104 35.92 -19.37 3.65
C PRO A 104 36.80 -18.30 2.99
N ASN A 105 36.30 -17.07 2.93
CA ASN A 105 36.99 -15.94 2.31
C ASN A 105 36.50 -14.64 2.96
N LYS A 106 37.44 -13.81 3.44
CA LYS A 106 37.15 -12.48 4.03
C LYS A 106 36.64 -11.48 2.97
N GLY A 107 36.89 -11.75 1.69
CA GLY A 107 36.38 -11.00 0.53
C GLY A 107 35.18 -11.68 -0.14
N ALA A 108 35.13 -11.63 -1.47
CA ALA A 108 34.08 -12.26 -2.26
C ALA A 108 34.51 -13.64 -2.77
N ALA A 109 33.89 -14.71 -2.28
CA ALA A 109 33.99 -16.03 -2.89
C ALA A 109 32.95 -16.12 -4.02
N ALA A 110 33.39 -16.31 -5.27
CA ALA A 110 32.59 -16.06 -6.46
C ALA A 110 32.67 -17.18 -7.50
N VAL A 111 31.55 -17.43 -8.16
CA VAL A 111 31.40 -18.29 -9.34
C VAL A 111 30.74 -17.45 -10.44
N LYS A 112 31.38 -17.34 -11.60
CA LYS A 112 30.99 -16.39 -12.64
C LYS A 112 31.03 -16.99 -14.05
N LEU A 113 30.12 -16.55 -14.90
CA LEU A 113 30.26 -16.60 -16.35
C LEU A 113 30.81 -15.24 -16.77
N GLU A 114 32.13 -15.11 -16.96
CA GLU A 114 32.77 -13.87 -17.43
C GLU A 114 33.45 -14.16 -18.79
N ASP A 115 34.43 -15.05 -18.80
CA ASP A 115 35.14 -15.51 -20.01
C ASP A 115 34.19 -16.05 -21.09
N PHE A 116 33.10 -16.69 -20.66
CA PHE A 116 32.09 -17.24 -21.55
C PHE A 116 31.43 -16.15 -22.42
N PHE A 117 31.10 -15.00 -21.83
CA PHE A 117 30.48 -13.90 -22.56
C PHE A 117 31.47 -13.15 -23.45
N GLU A 118 32.74 -13.07 -23.03
CA GLU A 118 33.80 -12.51 -23.86
C GLU A 118 33.99 -13.33 -25.14
N LYS A 119 34.01 -14.67 -25.02
CA LYS A 119 34.18 -15.60 -26.15
C LYS A 119 32.87 -15.78 -26.96
N ASN A 120 31.70 -15.55 -26.37
CA ASN A 120 30.40 -15.74 -27.01
C ASN A 120 29.52 -14.48 -26.97
N ARG A 121 29.80 -13.55 -27.89
CA ARG A 121 29.06 -12.27 -28.01
C ARG A 121 27.56 -12.44 -28.29
N LYS A 122 27.12 -13.54 -28.90
CA LYS A 122 25.69 -13.81 -29.10
C LYS A 122 25.00 -14.12 -27.78
N ALA A 123 25.64 -14.89 -26.91
CA ALA A 123 25.12 -15.20 -25.57
C ALA A 123 25.15 -14.00 -24.60
N ALA A 124 26.01 -13.02 -24.87
CA ALA A 124 26.07 -11.75 -24.13
C ALA A 124 24.88 -10.80 -24.44
N ASN A 125 24.13 -11.03 -25.52
CA ASN A 125 23.00 -10.19 -25.90
C ASN A 125 21.68 -10.72 -25.32
N TRP A 126 21.31 -10.22 -24.15
CA TRP A 126 20.09 -10.59 -23.45
C TRP A 126 18.90 -9.72 -23.85
N SER A 127 19.11 -8.63 -24.58
CA SER A 127 18.05 -7.67 -24.93
C SER A 127 16.86 -8.24 -25.72
N ALA A 128 17.07 -9.37 -26.39
CA ALA A 128 16.06 -10.07 -27.16
C ALA A 128 15.12 -10.94 -26.29
N TYR A 129 15.44 -11.14 -25.01
CA TYR A 129 14.73 -12.04 -24.10
C TYR A 129 13.95 -11.25 -23.04
N GLU A 130 13.01 -11.92 -22.38
CA GLU A 130 12.12 -11.31 -21.40
C GLU A 130 12.63 -11.54 -19.98
N VAL A 131 13.05 -12.77 -19.68
CA VAL A 131 13.42 -13.16 -18.32
C VAL A 131 14.63 -14.08 -18.32
N LEU A 132 15.55 -13.85 -17.39
CA LEU A 132 16.58 -14.80 -17.00
C LEU A 132 16.02 -15.71 -15.91
N VAL A 133 16.08 -17.01 -16.12
CA VAL A 133 15.64 -18.05 -15.20
C VAL A 133 16.85 -18.86 -14.75
N PHE A 134 16.89 -19.25 -13.48
CA PHE A 134 17.82 -20.25 -12.95
C PHE A 134 17.27 -20.82 -11.64
N ASP A 135 17.68 -22.04 -11.31
CA ASP A 135 17.28 -22.75 -10.10
C ASP A 135 18.47 -22.87 -9.14
N LEU A 136 18.23 -22.66 -7.85
CA LEU A 136 19.21 -22.88 -6.79
C LEU A 136 18.66 -23.83 -5.73
N TYR A 137 19.48 -24.77 -5.27
CA TYR A 137 19.19 -25.61 -4.12
C TYR A 137 20.24 -25.38 -3.03
N ASN A 138 19.77 -25.29 -1.78
CA ASN A 138 20.61 -25.13 -0.60
C ASN A 138 20.65 -26.42 0.24
N PRO A 139 21.74 -27.24 0.15
CA PRO A 139 21.92 -28.44 0.97
C PRO A 139 22.34 -28.14 2.42
N ASN A 140 22.68 -26.89 2.75
CA ASN A 140 23.13 -26.56 4.09
C ASN A 140 21.94 -26.62 5.07
N LYS A 141 22.22 -26.88 6.35
CA LYS A 141 21.19 -26.96 7.40
C LYS A 141 20.58 -25.60 7.74
N THR A 142 21.23 -24.51 7.34
CA THR A 142 20.84 -23.13 7.63
C THR A 142 20.32 -22.42 6.38
N LYS A 143 19.49 -21.41 6.60
CA LYS A 143 19.12 -20.46 5.54
C LYS A 143 20.35 -19.65 5.13
N GLU A 144 20.60 -19.56 3.83
CA GLU A 144 21.81 -18.93 3.30
C GLU A 144 21.49 -17.74 2.40
N ARG A 145 22.40 -16.75 2.37
CA ARG A 145 22.32 -15.58 1.49
C ARG A 145 23.41 -15.64 0.43
N ILE A 146 23.03 -15.74 -0.83
CA ILE A 146 23.92 -15.62 -1.99
C ILE A 146 23.60 -14.34 -2.78
N ILE A 147 24.63 -13.65 -3.28
CA ILE A 147 24.45 -12.40 -4.01
C ILE A 147 24.60 -12.67 -5.50
N LEU A 148 23.55 -12.39 -6.26
CA LEU A 148 23.61 -12.32 -7.71
C LEU A 148 24.13 -10.95 -8.13
N GLN A 149 25.11 -10.92 -9.03
CA GLN A 149 25.56 -9.74 -9.74
C GLN A 149 25.48 -9.98 -11.25
N ILE A 150 24.90 -9.03 -11.97
CA ILE A 150 24.95 -8.97 -13.43
C ILE A 150 25.72 -7.69 -13.79
N LYS A 151 26.68 -7.79 -14.70
CA LYS A 151 27.54 -6.67 -15.13
C LYS A 151 27.58 -6.59 -16.65
N ASP A 152 27.56 -5.39 -17.21
CA ASP A 152 27.82 -5.16 -18.64
C ASP A 152 29.31 -4.86 -18.92
N ASN A 153 29.68 -4.86 -20.21
CA ASN A 153 31.05 -4.56 -20.64
C ASN A 153 31.50 -3.11 -20.38
N LYS A 154 30.59 -2.22 -19.96
CA LYS A 154 30.89 -0.82 -19.56
C LYS A 154 31.12 -0.68 -18.06
N GLY A 155 31.04 -1.78 -17.31
CA GLY A 155 31.26 -1.80 -15.87
C GLY A 155 30.00 -1.52 -15.04
N ASN A 156 28.85 -1.26 -15.66
CA ASN A 156 27.61 -1.05 -14.93
C ASN A 156 27.09 -2.40 -14.40
N ARG A 157 26.48 -2.39 -13.21
CA ARG A 157 26.11 -3.63 -12.51
C ARG A 157 24.84 -3.52 -11.67
N VAL A 158 24.11 -4.62 -11.59
CA VAL A 158 22.98 -4.82 -10.69
C VAL A 158 23.32 -5.94 -9.71
N LYS A 159 22.97 -5.76 -8.44
CA LYS A 159 23.11 -6.80 -7.39
C LYS A 159 21.75 -7.15 -6.79
N ARG A 160 21.52 -8.43 -6.50
CA ARG A 160 20.34 -8.90 -5.77
C ARG A 160 20.74 -9.93 -4.71
N ASN A 161 20.20 -9.77 -3.49
CA ASN A 161 20.34 -10.76 -2.44
C ASN A 161 19.32 -11.87 -2.66
N LEU A 162 19.78 -13.12 -2.77
CA LEU A 162 18.94 -14.30 -2.87
C LEU A 162 19.03 -15.07 -1.56
N TYR A 163 17.88 -15.30 -0.93
CA TYR A 163 17.79 -16.03 0.34
C TYR A 163 17.27 -17.44 0.10
N LEU A 164 18.09 -18.43 0.43
CA LEU A 164 17.85 -19.84 0.15
C LEU A 164 17.51 -20.61 1.42
N ASN A 165 16.33 -21.21 1.47
CA ASN A 165 15.89 -22.05 2.58
C ASN A 165 16.58 -23.42 2.52
N PRO A 166 16.92 -24.02 3.69
CA PRO A 166 17.59 -25.32 3.73
C PRO A 166 16.72 -26.42 3.11
N GLY A 167 17.34 -27.31 2.35
CA GLY A 167 16.70 -28.48 1.74
C GLY A 167 15.69 -28.18 0.63
N LYS A 168 15.61 -26.94 0.11
CA LYS A 168 14.63 -26.53 -0.91
C LYS A 168 15.29 -26.11 -2.22
N LYS A 169 14.73 -26.58 -3.34
CA LYS A 169 14.92 -26.00 -4.67
C LYS A 169 14.11 -24.71 -4.76
N GLN A 170 14.72 -23.63 -5.21
CA GLN A 170 14.08 -22.34 -5.45
C GLN A 170 14.43 -21.84 -6.85
N ARG A 171 13.39 -21.54 -7.63
CA ARG A 171 13.50 -20.92 -8.96
C ARG A 171 13.55 -19.41 -8.83
N PHE A 172 14.48 -18.79 -9.54
CA PHE A 172 14.66 -17.34 -9.58
C PHE A 172 14.42 -16.83 -11.00
N GLU A 173 13.69 -15.71 -11.08
CA GLU A 173 13.33 -15.07 -12.34
C GLU A 173 13.74 -13.59 -12.28
N ILE A 174 14.56 -13.16 -13.23
CA ILE A 174 15.07 -11.80 -13.34
C ILE A 174 14.58 -11.20 -14.65
N ASP A 175 13.64 -10.25 -14.54
CA ASP A 175 13.14 -9.48 -15.67
C ASP A 175 14.28 -8.67 -16.33
N ILE A 176 14.49 -8.90 -17.62
CA ILE A 176 15.50 -8.23 -18.44
C ILE A 176 15.13 -6.75 -18.65
N ALA A 177 13.84 -6.42 -18.74
CA ALA A 177 13.38 -5.04 -18.88
C ALA A 177 13.86 -4.17 -17.71
N GLY A 178 13.81 -4.71 -16.49
CA GLY A 178 14.29 -4.05 -15.28
C GLY A 178 15.79 -3.71 -15.29
N LEU A 179 16.60 -4.46 -16.05
CA LEU A 179 18.05 -4.26 -16.09
C LEU A 179 18.48 -3.00 -16.88
N TRP A 180 17.68 -2.54 -17.84
CA TRP A 180 18.00 -1.38 -18.71
C TRP A 180 18.18 -0.05 -17.97
N SER A 181 17.65 0.02 -16.74
CA SER A 181 17.79 1.17 -15.84
C SER A 181 19.20 1.33 -15.30
N ALA A 182 19.94 0.23 -15.16
CA ALA A 182 21.20 0.18 -14.45
C ALA A 182 22.37 -0.37 -15.28
N LEU A 183 22.11 -1.13 -16.36
CA LEU A 183 23.13 -1.66 -17.25
C LEU A 183 22.59 -1.83 -18.68
N TYR A 184 23.43 -2.30 -19.60
CA TYR A 184 23.09 -2.58 -21.01
C TYR A 184 22.95 -4.10 -21.27
N PRO A 185 21.73 -4.66 -21.28
CA PRO A 185 21.51 -6.09 -21.48
C PRO A 185 21.93 -6.64 -22.83
N ASN A 186 22.16 -5.79 -23.84
CA ASN A 186 22.65 -6.24 -25.14
C ASN A 186 24.16 -6.57 -25.15
N GLN A 187 24.86 -6.35 -24.04
CA GLN A 187 26.30 -6.51 -23.93
C GLN A 187 26.71 -6.92 -22.51
N ILE A 188 26.07 -7.96 -21.98
CA ILE A 188 26.40 -8.55 -20.69
C ILE A 188 27.82 -9.10 -20.72
N ALA A 189 28.61 -8.73 -19.73
CA ALA A 189 29.96 -9.23 -19.54
C ALA A 189 30.07 -10.22 -18.38
N GLN A 190 29.14 -10.20 -17.42
CA GLN A 190 29.22 -11.08 -16.26
C GLN A 190 27.85 -11.48 -15.73
N PHE A 191 27.69 -12.77 -15.46
CA PHE A 191 26.74 -13.32 -14.50
C PHE A 191 27.56 -13.90 -13.34
N ASN A 192 27.32 -13.47 -12.10
CA ASN A 192 28.15 -13.82 -10.96
C ASN A 192 27.29 -14.13 -9.74
N LEU A 193 27.53 -15.27 -9.11
CA LEU A 193 26.99 -15.64 -7.81
C LEU A 193 28.14 -15.64 -6.80
N PHE A 194 28.01 -14.86 -5.73
CA PHE A 194 29.07 -14.77 -4.73
C PHE A 194 28.56 -14.65 -3.29
N LEU A 195 29.42 -15.05 -2.35
CA LEU A 195 29.27 -14.84 -0.92
C LEU A 195 30.26 -13.78 -0.45
N TRP A 196 29.77 -12.80 0.30
CA TRP A 196 30.61 -11.77 0.92
C TRP A 196 30.95 -12.16 2.36
N ASN A 197 32.23 -12.10 2.72
CA ASN A 197 32.74 -12.40 4.06
C ASN A 197 32.25 -13.77 4.56
N ASN A 198 32.52 -14.81 3.76
CA ASN A 198 32.09 -16.17 4.05
C ASN A 198 33.04 -16.83 5.05
N SER A 199 32.54 -17.32 6.19
CA SER A 199 33.37 -17.91 7.25
C SER A 199 33.46 -19.44 7.23
N LYS A 200 32.59 -20.12 6.47
CA LYS A 200 32.49 -21.59 6.42
C LYS A 200 32.39 -22.08 4.99
N VAL A 201 32.78 -23.34 4.74
CA VAL A 201 32.50 -23.97 3.44
C VAL A 201 30.99 -24.08 3.27
N LYS A 202 30.47 -23.59 2.14
CA LYS A 202 29.04 -23.65 1.80
C LYS A 202 28.87 -24.23 0.42
N LYS A 203 27.93 -25.17 0.29
CA LYS A 203 27.58 -25.81 -0.98
C LYS A 203 26.23 -25.31 -1.48
N PHE A 204 26.06 -25.20 -2.79
CA PHE A 204 24.78 -24.97 -3.45
C PHE A 204 24.75 -25.77 -4.75
N TYR A 205 23.56 -26.12 -5.25
CA TYR A 205 23.41 -26.66 -6.60
C TYR A 205 22.70 -25.62 -7.48
N LEU A 206 23.25 -25.39 -8.67
CA LEU A 206 22.75 -24.46 -9.68
C LEU A 206 22.33 -25.23 -10.93
N ASP A 207 21.19 -24.88 -11.49
CA ASP A 207 20.65 -25.51 -12.68
C ASP A 207 19.81 -24.52 -13.52
N ASN A 208 19.49 -24.88 -14.75
CA ASN A 208 18.56 -24.19 -15.64
C ASN A 208 18.85 -22.70 -15.88
N VAL A 209 20.13 -22.31 -15.95
CA VAL A 209 20.52 -20.93 -16.26
C VAL A 209 20.19 -20.65 -17.72
N LYS A 210 19.08 -19.96 -17.98
CA LYS A 210 18.55 -19.75 -19.33
C LYS A 210 17.84 -18.41 -19.48
N LEU A 211 17.81 -17.91 -20.71
CA LEU A 211 17.05 -16.74 -21.11
C LEU A 211 15.79 -17.20 -21.85
N VAL A 212 14.63 -16.73 -21.39
CA VAL A 212 13.33 -17.14 -21.90
C VAL A 212 12.69 -15.97 -22.67
N PRO A 213 12.23 -16.18 -23.91
CA PRO A 213 11.52 -15.16 -24.67
C PRO A 213 10.08 -14.99 -24.16
N GLU A 214 9.51 -13.80 -24.39
CA GLU A 214 8.16 -13.41 -23.91
C GLU A 214 7.07 -14.44 -24.27
N ALA A 215 7.06 -14.94 -25.51
CA ALA A 215 6.07 -15.91 -25.98
C ALA A 215 6.09 -17.23 -25.17
N VAL A 216 7.28 -17.67 -24.73
CA VAL A 216 7.43 -18.88 -23.91
C VAL A 216 7.10 -18.58 -22.45
N ALA A 217 7.52 -17.42 -21.92
CA ALA A 217 7.20 -17.01 -20.56
C ALA A 217 5.68 -16.83 -20.33
N GLN A 218 4.94 -16.35 -21.35
CA GLN A 218 3.48 -16.24 -21.29
C GLN A 218 2.79 -17.61 -21.35
N ALA A 219 3.32 -18.58 -22.10
CA ALA A 219 2.81 -19.95 -22.12
C ALA A 219 3.07 -20.70 -20.80
N GLU A 220 4.15 -20.36 -20.07
CA GLU A 220 4.49 -20.93 -18.75
C GLU A 220 3.68 -20.33 -17.58
N LYS A 221 2.92 -19.24 -17.76
CA LYS A 221 2.04 -18.69 -16.72
C LYS A 221 0.90 -19.70 -16.44
N ARG A 222 1.12 -20.55 -15.43
CA ARG A 222 0.20 -21.61 -15.00
C ARG A 222 -1.13 -21.01 -14.56
N SER A 223 -2.22 -21.49 -15.15
CA SER A 223 -3.56 -21.34 -14.60
C SER A 223 -3.62 -22.00 -13.22
N ILE A 224 -4.25 -21.34 -12.24
CA ILE A 224 -4.55 -21.96 -10.93
C ILE A 224 -5.48 -23.18 -11.05
N PHE A 225 -6.09 -23.35 -12.23
CA PHE A 225 -6.95 -24.49 -12.57
C PHE A 225 -6.21 -25.60 -13.33
N ALA A 226 -4.90 -25.46 -13.58
CA ALA A 226 -4.10 -26.53 -14.18
C ALA A 226 -3.93 -27.70 -13.20
N SER A 227 -3.91 -28.93 -13.70
CA SER A 227 -3.73 -30.15 -12.90
C SER A 227 -2.44 -30.15 -12.07
N SER A 228 -1.40 -29.45 -12.52
CA SER A 228 -0.14 -29.27 -11.79
C SER A 228 -0.22 -28.32 -10.58
N SER A 229 -1.34 -27.60 -10.44
CA SER A 229 -1.66 -26.72 -9.31
C SER A 229 -2.59 -27.40 -8.28
N LEU A 230 -3.02 -28.64 -8.53
CA LEU A 230 -3.78 -29.47 -7.58
C LEU A 230 -2.82 -30.20 -6.63
N PRO A 231 -3.27 -30.57 -5.41
CA PRO A 231 -2.43 -31.29 -4.45
C PRO A 231 -1.95 -32.63 -5.01
N GLN A 232 -0.65 -32.91 -4.89
CA GLN A 232 -0.07 -34.19 -5.29
C GLN A 232 -0.21 -35.24 -4.18
N LYS A 233 -0.15 -36.52 -4.56
CA LYS A 233 -0.26 -37.64 -3.62
C LYS A 233 0.86 -37.57 -2.56
N GLY A 234 0.49 -37.33 -1.30
CA GLY A 234 1.42 -37.20 -0.18
C GLY A 234 1.81 -35.76 0.20
N GLU A 235 1.31 -34.74 -0.50
CA GLU A 235 1.39 -33.36 0.00
C GLU A 235 0.46 -33.17 1.21
N ASN A 236 0.94 -32.46 2.23
CA ASN A 236 0.13 -32.04 3.36
C ASN A 236 -0.96 -31.08 2.87
N THR A 237 -2.17 -31.61 2.69
CA THR A 237 -3.36 -30.83 2.41
C THR A 237 -3.88 -30.24 3.72
N TYR A 238 -3.79 -28.91 3.85
CA TYR A 238 -4.43 -28.22 4.96
C TYR A 238 -5.94 -28.18 4.68
N ALA A 239 -6.69 -28.96 5.46
CA ALA A 239 -8.14 -29.25 5.36
C ALA A 239 -8.53 -30.36 4.35
N LEU A 240 -8.61 -31.60 4.85
CA LEU A 240 -9.24 -32.75 4.18
C LEU A 240 -10.77 -32.81 4.38
N GLY A 241 -11.33 -32.01 5.29
CA GLY A 241 -12.77 -31.86 5.47
C GLY A 241 -13.36 -30.81 4.53
N ASP A 242 -14.65 -30.93 4.21
CA ASP A 242 -15.38 -29.77 3.70
C ASP A 242 -15.23 -28.66 4.75
N TYR A 243 -14.56 -27.56 4.38
CA TYR A 243 -14.38 -26.38 5.23
C TYR A 243 -15.71 -25.87 5.81
N PHE A 244 -16.83 -26.29 5.21
CA PHE A 244 -18.19 -25.98 5.61
C PHE A 244 -18.98 -27.15 6.23
N ALA A 245 -18.39 -28.33 6.36
CA ALA A 245 -18.92 -29.40 7.21
C ALA A 245 -18.58 -29.08 8.67
N PHE A 246 -19.19 -28.03 9.19
CA PHE A 246 -19.21 -27.78 10.64
C PHE A 246 -19.82 -29.01 11.32
N ASN A 247 -19.28 -29.41 12.47
CA ASN A 247 -19.96 -30.39 13.33
C ASN A 247 -21.21 -29.72 13.95
N SER A 248 -22.23 -29.51 13.12
CA SER A 248 -23.41 -28.72 13.45
C SER A 248 -24.27 -29.37 14.54
N GLU A 249 -24.08 -30.67 14.76
CA GLU A 249 -24.74 -31.46 15.81
C GLU A 249 -24.32 -31.00 17.21
N GLU A 250 -23.14 -30.40 17.38
CA GLU A 250 -22.68 -29.87 18.68
C GLU A 250 -23.33 -28.52 19.06
N TRP A 251 -23.98 -27.84 18.13
CA TRP A 251 -24.54 -26.50 18.36
C TRP A 251 -26.03 -26.54 18.67
N GLU A 252 -26.73 -27.59 18.25
CA GLU A 252 -28.12 -27.82 18.66
C GLU A 252 -28.13 -28.34 20.10
N ARG A 253 -28.84 -27.64 20.98
CA ARG A 253 -28.98 -28.03 22.40
C ARG A 253 -30.35 -28.66 22.65
N GLU A 254 -30.47 -29.35 23.79
CA GLU A 254 -31.71 -30.01 24.24
C GLU A 254 -32.89 -29.04 24.37
N ASP A 255 -32.63 -27.74 24.54
CA ASP A 255 -33.63 -26.66 24.56
C ASP A 255 -34.24 -26.36 23.17
N GLY A 256 -33.79 -27.05 22.12
CA GLY A 256 -34.21 -26.84 20.74
C GLY A 256 -33.68 -25.55 20.12
N ASN A 257 -32.72 -24.89 20.77
CA ASN A 257 -32.01 -23.73 20.24
C ASN A 257 -30.62 -24.13 19.74
N TRP A 258 -30.14 -23.37 18.77
CA TRP A 258 -28.80 -23.47 18.23
C TRP A 258 -27.91 -22.45 18.93
N TRP A 259 -26.81 -22.88 19.55
CA TRP A 259 -25.87 -22.05 20.30
C TRP A 259 -24.52 -22.04 19.60
N ILE A 260 -24.27 -21.01 18.80
CA ILE A 260 -23.03 -20.87 18.04
C ILE A 260 -22.02 -20.09 18.88
N PRO A 261 -20.89 -20.70 19.31
CA PRO A 261 -19.91 -20.03 20.16
C PRO A 261 -19.14 -18.95 19.39
N LEU A 262 -18.98 -17.79 20.00
CA LEU A 262 -18.19 -16.67 19.50
C LEU A 262 -17.13 -16.30 20.55
N SER A 263 -15.91 -16.04 20.09
CA SER A 263 -14.80 -15.64 20.96
C SER A 263 -14.24 -14.30 20.53
N LEU A 264 -14.35 -13.29 21.40
CA LEU A 264 -13.73 -11.99 21.23
C LEU A 264 -12.49 -11.91 22.10
N LYS A 265 -11.35 -11.54 21.50
CA LYS A 265 -10.06 -11.41 22.20
C LYS A 265 -9.58 -9.97 22.13
N ASN A 266 -9.28 -9.40 23.29
CA ASN A 266 -8.60 -8.13 23.41
C ASN A 266 -7.09 -8.38 23.48
N TYR A 267 -6.39 -8.11 22.37
CA TYR A 267 -4.92 -8.21 22.30
C TYR A 267 -4.21 -6.91 22.71
N LEU A 268 -4.96 -5.89 23.12
CA LEU A 268 -4.38 -4.65 23.60
C LEU A 268 -4.01 -4.80 25.08
N GLY A 269 -2.76 -4.48 25.41
CA GLY A 269 -2.31 -4.30 26.79
C GLY A 269 -2.82 -3.00 27.40
N SER A 270 -4.10 -2.66 27.19
CA SER A 270 -4.72 -1.47 27.79
C SER A 270 -4.82 -1.65 29.30
N GLU A 271 -4.69 -0.58 30.08
CA GLU A 271 -4.92 -0.63 31.54
C GLU A 271 -6.41 -0.71 31.91
N ARG A 272 -7.30 -0.67 30.91
CA ARG A 272 -8.76 -0.60 31.10
C ARG A 272 -9.49 -1.53 30.16
N GLU A 273 -10.63 -2.01 30.66
CA GLU A 273 -11.67 -2.66 29.85
C GLU A 273 -12.12 -1.73 28.71
N ILE A 274 -12.39 -2.32 27.54
CA ILE A 274 -12.83 -1.58 26.36
C ILE A 274 -14.30 -1.89 26.13
N ASP A 275 -15.18 -0.97 26.50
CA ASP A 275 -16.56 -0.96 26.02
C ASP A 275 -16.60 -0.42 24.59
N GLY A 276 -17.27 -1.16 23.70
CA GLY A 276 -17.26 -0.82 22.28
C GLY A 276 -18.15 -1.72 21.43
N VAL A 277 -18.18 -1.40 20.13
CA VAL A 277 -18.92 -2.17 19.12
C VAL A 277 -17.97 -3.05 18.30
N TRP A 278 -18.23 -4.35 18.34
CA TRP A 278 -17.43 -5.40 17.70
C TRP A 278 -18.20 -6.04 16.55
N ARG A 279 -17.49 -6.43 15.49
CA ARG A 279 -18.11 -6.93 14.26
C ARG A 279 -17.34 -8.12 13.71
N GLY A 280 -18.03 -9.20 13.39
CA GLY A 280 -17.43 -10.44 12.88
C GLY A 280 -18.36 -11.22 11.96
N GLY A 281 -17.79 -11.85 10.93
CA GLY A 281 -18.52 -12.80 10.10
C GLY A 281 -18.64 -14.14 10.83
N VAL A 282 -19.86 -14.65 10.96
CA VAL A 282 -20.17 -15.95 11.57
C VAL A 282 -20.67 -16.88 10.47
N PRO A 283 -19.99 -18.01 10.23
CA PRO A 283 -20.46 -19.00 9.28
C PRO A 283 -21.59 -19.82 9.89
N LEU A 284 -22.54 -20.23 9.05
CA LEU A 284 -23.72 -21.00 9.47
C LEU A 284 -23.85 -22.29 8.66
N PRO A 285 -24.36 -23.37 9.27
CA PRO A 285 -24.48 -24.66 8.62
C PRO A 285 -25.54 -24.65 7.52
N ARG A 286 -25.25 -25.37 6.45
CA ARG A 286 -26.13 -25.52 5.30
C ARG A 286 -27.44 -26.21 5.70
N GLY A 287 -28.56 -25.70 5.22
CA GLY A 287 -29.90 -26.27 5.39
C GLY A 287 -30.55 -26.05 6.76
N LYS A 288 -29.95 -25.26 7.66
CA LYS A 288 -30.42 -25.14 9.06
C LYS A 288 -31.09 -23.80 9.38
N ILE A 289 -30.46 -22.69 9.00
CA ILE A 289 -30.90 -21.34 9.38
C ILE A 289 -31.24 -20.54 8.12
N TYR A 290 -32.45 -20.00 8.04
CA TYR A 290 -32.96 -19.34 6.81
C TYR A 290 -33.25 -17.85 6.97
N ASN A 291 -33.28 -17.33 8.20
CA ASN A 291 -33.53 -15.91 8.49
C ASN A 291 -32.81 -15.48 9.77
N THR A 292 -32.78 -14.17 10.00
CA THR A 292 -32.11 -13.55 11.15
C THR A 292 -33.05 -13.25 12.32
N ASP A 293 -34.36 -13.41 12.16
CA ASP A 293 -35.38 -12.84 13.06
C ASP A 293 -35.38 -13.46 14.46
N LYS A 294 -34.79 -14.65 14.58
CA LYS A 294 -34.71 -15.45 15.81
C LYS A 294 -33.32 -15.43 16.44
N PHE A 295 -32.41 -14.58 15.95
CA PHE A 295 -31.10 -14.44 16.57
C PHE A 295 -31.20 -13.66 17.89
N LYS A 296 -30.33 -14.04 18.82
CA LYS A 296 -29.92 -13.23 19.97
C LYS A 296 -28.42 -13.42 20.19
N VAL A 297 -27.77 -12.43 20.80
CA VAL A 297 -26.41 -12.58 21.30
C VAL A 297 -26.45 -12.53 22.81
N VAL A 298 -25.89 -13.55 23.45
CA VAL A 298 -25.77 -13.65 24.91
C VAL A 298 -24.31 -13.81 25.32
N ASP A 299 -23.97 -13.41 26.53
CA ASP A 299 -22.68 -13.73 27.15
C ASP A 299 -22.71 -15.09 27.87
N SER A 300 -21.60 -15.45 28.51
CA SER A 300 -21.47 -16.70 29.30
C SER A 300 -22.42 -16.79 30.50
N GLU A 301 -22.98 -15.67 30.96
CA GLU A 301 -23.98 -15.62 32.04
C GLU A 301 -25.41 -15.68 31.49
N GLY A 302 -25.59 -15.76 30.16
CA GLY A 302 -26.89 -15.77 29.51
C GLY A 302 -27.54 -14.38 29.37
N ARG A 303 -26.81 -13.29 29.68
CA ARG A 303 -27.33 -11.92 29.55
C ARG A 303 -27.41 -11.52 28.08
N ASN A 304 -28.54 -10.94 27.66
CA ASN A 304 -28.71 -10.45 26.29
C ASN A 304 -27.86 -9.19 26.05
N LEU A 305 -27.18 -9.12 24.91
CA LEU A 305 -26.37 -7.99 24.51
C LEU A 305 -27.02 -7.23 23.33
N PRO A 306 -26.87 -5.90 23.24
CA PRO A 306 -27.27 -5.14 22.05
C PRO A 306 -26.51 -5.63 20.83
N PHE A 307 -27.24 -6.12 19.83
CA PHE A 307 -26.63 -6.64 18.61
C PHE A 307 -27.45 -6.30 17.36
N GLN A 308 -26.88 -6.50 16.19
CA GLN A 308 -27.60 -6.55 14.93
C GLN A 308 -26.90 -7.50 13.97
N THR A 309 -27.65 -8.01 12.99
CA THR A 309 -27.13 -8.93 11.99
C THR A 309 -27.34 -8.42 10.57
N LYS A 310 -26.42 -8.75 9.67
CA LYS A 310 -26.57 -8.55 8.22
C LYS A 310 -26.18 -9.83 7.48
N VAL A 311 -27.05 -10.32 6.59
CA VAL A 311 -26.71 -11.47 5.75
C VAL A 311 -25.60 -11.10 4.76
N LEU A 312 -24.55 -11.92 4.71
CA LEU A 312 -23.39 -11.72 3.82
C LEU A 312 -23.39 -12.70 2.64
N ALA A 313 -23.85 -13.92 2.86
CA ALA A 313 -23.88 -14.95 1.83
C ALA A 313 -24.96 -16.00 2.12
N TRP A 314 -25.43 -16.63 1.06
CA TRP A 314 -26.42 -17.72 1.08
C TRP A 314 -25.79 -18.99 0.51
N TRP A 315 -26.25 -20.13 1.01
CA TRP A 315 -26.05 -21.43 0.37
C TRP A 315 -26.96 -21.58 -0.87
N PRO A 316 -26.64 -22.50 -1.80
CA PRO A 316 -27.51 -22.78 -2.95
C PRO A 316 -28.95 -23.15 -2.57
N ASP A 317 -29.16 -23.77 -1.40
CA ASP A 317 -30.48 -24.13 -0.87
C ASP A 317 -31.21 -22.98 -0.14
N LYS A 318 -30.69 -21.75 -0.26
CA LYS A 318 -31.23 -20.53 0.37
C LYS A 318 -31.12 -20.50 1.90
N SER A 319 -30.40 -21.43 2.54
CA SER A 319 -30.00 -21.24 3.93
C SER A 319 -28.88 -20.18 4.04
N LEU A 320 -28.78 -19.52 5.19
CA LEU A 320 -27.74 -18.54 5.47
C LEU A 320 -26.39 -19.25 5.54
N LYS A 321 -25.39 -18.70 4.82
CA LYS A 321 -24.02 -19.22 4.83
C LYS A 321 -23.10 -18.38 5.73
N TRP A 322 -23.23 -17.06 5.62
CA TRP A 322 -22.47 -16.11 6.44
C TRP A 322 -23.39 -14.98 6.89
N VAL A 323 -23.34 -14.69 8.19
CA VAL A 323 -23.97 -13.51 8.78
C VAL A 323 -22.91 -12.63 9.42
N LEU A 324 -23.01 -11.33 9.22
CA LEU A 324 -22.23 -10.35 9.96
C LEU A 324 -22.96 -10.09 11.27
N VAL A 325 -22.34 -10.42 12.39
CA VAL A 325 -22.81 -10.06 13.72
C VAL A 325 -22.09 -8.80 14.16
N THR A 326 -22.86 -7.79 14.58
CA THR A 326 -22.36 -6.56 15.20
C THR A 326 -22.92 -6.50 16.61
N VAL A 327 -22.07 -6.40 17.64
CA VAL A 327 -22.48 -6.46 19.06
C VAL A 327 -21.78 -5.36 19.86
N ARG A 328 -22.50 -4.71 20.78
CA ARG A 328 -21.89 -3.84 21.79
C ARG A 328 -21.62 -4.65 23.05
N CYS A 329 -20.36 -4.69 23.49
CA CYS A 329 -20.01 -5.28 24.78
C CYS A 329 -18.63 -4.81 25.23
N SER A 330 -18.39 -4.92 26.53
CA SER A 330 -17.11 -4.62 27.15
C SER A 330 -16.16 -5.82 27.08
N LEU A 331 -14.91 -5.58 26.66
CA LEU A 331 -13.84 -6.58 26.58
C LEU A 331 -12.79 -6.37 27.68
N PRO A 332 -12.51 -7.38 28.51
CA PRO A 332 -11.54 -7.27 29.59
C PRO A 332 -10.12 -7.03 29.07
N VAL A 333 -9.29 -6.42 29.91
CA VAL A 333 -7.85 -6.19 29.67
C VAL A 333 -7.14 -7.53 29.43
N ASN A 334 -6.37 -7.63 28.32
CA ASN A 334 -5.64 -8.85 27.95
C ASN A 334 -6.51 -10.12 27.99
N GLY A 335 -7.82 -9.96 27.80
CA GLY A 335 -8.79 -10.97 28.13
C GLY A 335 -9.56 -11.47 26.91
N ARG A 336 -10.36 -12.50 27.18
CA ARG A 336 -11.27 -13.11 26.23
C ARG A 336 -12.68 -12.94 26.77
N LYS A 337 -13.62 -12.63 25.90
CA LYS A 337 -15.05 -12.69 26.20
C LYS A 337 -15.70 -13.72 25.30
N ASP A 338 -16.36 -14.67 25.93
CA ASP A 338 -17.13 -15.70 25.25
C ASP A 338 -18.59 -15.27 25.16
N LEU A 339 -19.09 -15.31 23.93
CA LEU A 339 -20.45 -14.97 23.58
C LEU A 339 -21.07 -16.14 22.82
N PHE A 340 -22.39 -16.17 22.72
CA PHE A 340 -23.12 -17.12 21.90
C PHE A 340 -24.09 -16.39 20.98
N LEU A 341 -24.04 -16.70 19.69
CA LEU A 341 -25.12 -16.38 18.76
C LEU A 341 -26.14 -17.51 18.85
N VAL A 342 -27.30 -17.21 19.43
CA VAL A 342 -28.35 -18.20 19.65
C VAL A 342 -29.45 -18.03 18.62
N TYR A 343 -29.94 -19.13 18.04
CA TYR A 343 -31.06 -19.18 17.09
C TYR A 343 -32.10 -20.20 17.52
N GLY A 344 -33.38 -19.81 17.70
CA GLY A 344 -34.41 -20.79 18.09
C GLY A 344 -35.80 -20.24 18.43
N LYS A 345 -36.60 -20.99 19.22
CA LYS A 345 -38.08 -20.98 19.14
C LYS A 345 -38.82 -19.69 19.60
N ALA A 346 -38.23 -18.81 20.43
CA ALA A 346 -38.73 -17.44 20.71
C ALA A 346 -37.59 -16.62 21.35
N THR A 347 -37.41 -15.31 21.20
CA THR A 347 -38.29 -14.14 21.00
C THR A 347 -37.60 -13.08 20.11
N LYS A 348 -38.38 -12.17 19.50
CA LYS A 348 -37.86 -10.94 18.86
C LYS A 348 -37.01 -10.14 19.87
N ALA A 349 -35.83 -9.71 19.47
CA ALA A 349 -35.00 -8.82 20.28
C ALA A 349 -35.75 -7.52 20.60
N ASN A 350 -35.98 -7.23 21.89
CA ASN A 350 -36.65 -6.00 22.32
C ASN A 350 -35.58 -4.93 22.57
N PHE A 351 -35.42 -4.00 21.62
CA PHE A 351 -34.55 -2.82 21.79
C PHE A 351 -35.23 -1.67 22.54
N SER A 352 -36.51 -1.82 22.92
CA SER A 352 -37.29 -0.76 23.58
C SER A 352 -36.76 -0.37 24.96
N SER A 353 -35.91 -1.21 25.57
CA SER A 353 -35.27 -0.94 26.86
C SER A 353 -33.81 -0.45 26.76
N VAL A 354 -33.28 -0.25 25.55
CA VAL A 354 -31.90 0.23 25.34
C VAL A 354 -31.90 1.76 25.24
N PRO A 355 -31.23 2.48 26.16
CA PRO A 355 -31.35 3.95 26.26
C PRO A 355 -30.73 4.71 25.08
N VAL A 356 -29.74 4.12 24.39
CA VAL A 356 -29.00 4.75 23.30
C VAL A 356 -28.98 3.83 22.08
N ILE A 357 -29.44 4.31 20.92
CA ILE A 357 -29.39 3.56 19.65
C ILE A 357 -28.98 4.50 18.51
N VAL A 358 -28.55 3.92 17.39
CA VAL A 358 -28.37 4.68 16.14
C VAL A 358 -29.72 4.91 15.46
N ARG A 359 -30.02 6.17 15.16
CA ARG A 359 -31.25 6.62 14.48
C ARG A 359 -30.90 7.32 13.18
N VAL A 360 -31.68 7.05 12.14
CA VAL A 360 -31.59 7.72 10.84
C VAL A 360 -32.92 8.40 10.57
N LYS A 361 -32.88 9.70 10.29
CA LYS A 361 -34.04 10.48 9.82
C LYS A 361 -33.74 10.98 8.41
N GLU A 362 -34.53 10.52 7.45
CA GLU A 362 -34.48 11.03 6.09
C GLU A 362 -35.10 12.43 6.02
N LYS A 363 -34.41 13.35 5.32
CA LYS A 363 -34.91 14.67 4.95
C LYS A 363 -34.92 14.77 3.42
N ASN A 364 -35.62 15.75 2.86
CA ASN A 364 -35.69 15.95 1.41
C ASN A 364 -34.30 16.18 0.79
N ASP A 365 -33.42 16.83 1.54
CA ASP A 365 -32.11 17.31 1.13
C ASP A 365 -30.93 16.51 1.69
N GLY A 366 -31.17 15.47 2.50
CA GLY A 366 -30.10 14.68 3.13
C GLY A 366 -30.55 13.67 4.17
N LEU A 367 -29.58 13.12 4.92
CA LEU A 367 -29.79 12.22 6.04
C LEU A 367 -29.31 12.87 7.34
N LEU A 368 -30.14 12.85 8.37
CA LEU A 368 -29.75 13.20 9.74
C LEU A 368 -29.56 11.92 10.54
N ILE A 369 -28.34 11.66 11.01
CA ILE A 369 -27.98 10.42 11.71
C ILE A 369 -27.47 10.76 13.10
N SER A 370 -28.03 10.13 14.13
CA SER A 370 -27.56 10.28 15.51
C SER A 370 -27.29 8.91 16.13
N ASN A 371 -26.27 8.81 16.97
CA ASN A 371 -25.97 7.61 17.76
C ASN A 371 -26.15 7.83 19.27
N GLY A 372 -26.80 8.92 19.66
CA GLY A 372 -27.04 9.36 21.05
C GLY A 372 -25.90 10.16 21.69
N ILE A 373 -24.74 10.30 21.05
CA ILE A 373 -23.63 11.17 21.52
C ILE A 373 -23.18 12.13 20.42
N ILE A 374 -23.25 11.69 19.17
CA ILE A 374 -22.92 12.44 17.98
C ILE A 374 -24.14 12.49 17.08
N GLN A 375 -24.33 13.63 16.42
CA GLN A 375 -25.25 13.78 15.30
C GLN A 375 -24.49 14.28 14.08
N ALA A 376 -24.85 13.82 12.90
CA ALA A 376 -24.27 14.29 11.65
C ALA A 376 -25.36 14.49 10.60
N TYR A 377 -25.21 15.56 9.83
CA TYR A 377 -26.04 15.83 8.65
C TYR A 377 -25.25 15.54 7.38
N ILE A 378 -25.79 14.66 6.54
CA ILE A 378 -25.16 14.19 5.31
C ILE A 378 -26.01 14.61 4.12
N PRO A 379 -25.56 15.59 3.32
CA PRO A 379 -26.38 16.14 2.25
C PRO A 379 -26.55 15.12 1.12
N LYS A 380 -27.71 15.15 0.47
CA LYS A 380 -27.99 14.42 -0.77
C LYS A 380 -27.63 15.30 -1.97
N GLY A 381 -27.17 14.71 -3.07
CA GLY A 381 -26.76 15.45 -4.26
C GLY A 381 -25.39 16.12 -4.14
N LYS A 382 -25.04 16.76 -3.03
CA LYS A 382 -23.73 17.42 -2.87
C LYS A 382 -22.61 16.45 -2.49
N GLY A 383 -21.39 16.60 -2.98
CA GLY A 383 -20.24 15.74 -2.64
C GLY A 383 -19.55 16.04 -1.31
N THR A 384 -20.02 17.04 -0.54
CA THR A 384 -19.66 17.25 0.88
C THR A 384 -19.98 16.00 1.69
N LEU A 385 -19.01 15.46 2.44
CA LEU A 385 -19.17 14.18 3.15
C LEU A 385 -20.04 14.30 4.38
N ILE A 386 -19.81 15.34 5.19
CA ILE A 386 -20.61 15.69 6.37
C ILE A 386 -20.73 17.21 6.36
N GLU A 387 -21.94 17.73 6.24
CA GLU A 387 -22.17 19.18 6.21
C GLU A 387 -22.07 19.77 7.63
N LYS A 388 -22.57 19.05 8.63
CA LYS A 388 -22.48 19.43 10.04
C LYS A 388 -22.30 18.20 10.91
N LEU A 389 -21.40 18.30 11.88
CA LEU A 389 -21.10 17.28 12.89
C LEU A 389 -21.26 17.91 14.28
N TRP A 390 -22.11 17.32 15.10
CA TRP A 390 -22.37 17.75 16.46
C TRP A 390 -21.89 16.72 17.47
N TRP A 391 -21.52 17.19 18.65
CA TRP A 391 -21.28 16.36 19.83
C TRP A 391 -22.12 16.89 20.98
N ASP A 392 -22.95 16.02 21.56
CA ASP A 392 -23.77 16.34 22.73
C ASP A 392 -22.86 16.36 23.97
N GLY A 393 -22.36 17.56 24.28
CA GLY A 393 -21.42 17.78 25.38
C GLY A 393 -22.11 17.95 26.73
N ASN A 394 -23.37 18.41 26.73
CA ASN A 394 -24.15 18.65 27.95
C ASN A 394 -25.01 17.44 28.36
N LYS A 395 -25.13 16.44 27.49
CA LYS A 395 -25.88 15.18 27.66
C LYS A 395 -27.38 15.37 27.82
N ASP A 396 -27.95 16.41 27.22
CA ASP A 396 -29.40 16.65 27.25
C ASP A 396 -30.15 15.89 26.13
N GLY A 397 -29.43 15.28 25.19
CA GLY A 397 -29.99 14.53 24.07
C GLY A 397 -30.49 15.40 22.91
N GLU A 398 -30.36 16.72 23.02
CA GLU A 398 -30.59 17.69 21.96
C GLU A 398 -29.26 18.10 21.29
N PHE A 399 -29.35 18.71 20.11
CA PHE A 399 -28.16 19.14 19.36
C PHE A 399 -28.35 20.57 18.87
N SER A 400 -27.69 21.51 19.54
CA SER A 400 -27.75 22.95 19.28
C SER A 400 -26.70 23.41 18.27
N ALA A 401 -26.80 24.65 17.77
CA ALA A 401 -25.81 25.20 16.84
C ALA A 401 -24.42 25.37 17.49
N GLN A 402 -24.37 25.61 18.80
CA GLN A 402 -23.15 25.80 19.58
C GLN A 402 -22.36 24.52 19.79
N GLU A 403 -22.97 23.36 19.53
CA GLU A 403 -22.37 22.03 19.67
C GLU A 403 -21.79 21.47 18.36
N ILE A 404 -21.78 22.28 17.30
CA ILE A 404 -21.09 21.93 16.06
C ILE A 404 -19.60 21.86 16.33
N VAL A 405 -19.00 20.69 16.12
CA VAL A 405 -17.56 20.44 16.29
C VAL A 405 -16.81 20.47 14.97
N ALA A 406 -17.49 20.19 13.87
CA ALA A 406 -16.93 20.30 12.53
C ALA A 406 -18.05 20.53 11.50
N HIS A 407 -17.70 21.16 10.38
CA HIS A 407 -18.65 21.42 9.30
C HIS A 407 -17.96 21.26 7.93
N ASP A 408 -18.77 21.09 6.89
CA ASP A 408 -18.34 21.02 5.49
C ASP A 408 -17.15 20.07 5.22
N ILE A 409 -17.11 18.95 5.94
CA ILE A 409 -16.07 17.93 5.81
C ILE A 409 -16.08 17.39 4.39
N ASN A 410 -14.97 17.51 3.69
CA ASN A 410 -14.86 17.15 2.28
C ASN A 410 -13.49 16.53 1.99
N THR A 411 -13.36 15.94 0.81
CA THR A 411 -12.09 15.39 0.33
C THR A 411 -11.63 16.17 -0.86
N GLU A 412 -10.33 16.33 -0.97
CA GLU A 412 -9.71 17.09 -2.05
C GLU A 412 -8.53 16.35 -2.65
N LEU A 413 -8.19 16.75 -3.87
CA LEU A 413 -6.99 16.32 -4.56
C LEU A 413 -6.40 17.47 -5.38
N GLU A 414 -5.10 17.41 -5.60
CA GLU A 414 -4.38 18.28 -6.53
C GLU A 414 -3.89 17.46 -7.73
N TYR A 415 -4.10 18.02 -8.93
CA TYR A 415 -3.58 17.48 -10.17
C TYR A 415 -3.25 18.60 -11.16
N ASN A 416 -2.03 18.60 -11.71
CA ASN A 416 -1.50 19.63 -12.60
C ASN A 416 -1.63 21.05 -12.00
N LYS A 417 -1.32 21.20 -10.70
CA LYS A 417 -1.44 22.46 -9.95
C LYS A 417 -2.86 23.02 -9.92
N LYS A 418 -3.85 22.15 -10.09
CA LYS A 418 -5.28 22.49 -9.99
C LYS A 418 -5.89 21.69 -8.87
N GLN A 419 -6.63 22.39 -8.01
CA GLN A 419 -7.40 21.79 -6.94
C GLN A 419 -8.70 21.23 -7.48
N TYR A 420 -9.03 20.02 -7.06
CA TYR A 420 -10.30 19.37 -7.27
C TYR A 420 -10.86 18.99 -5.90
N ASN A 421 -12.10 19.36 -5.64
CA ASN A 421 -12.75 19.14 -4.35
C ASN A 421 -14.03 18.32 -4.54
N SER A 422 -14.36 17.44 -3.60
CA SER A 422 -15.61 16.68 -3.61
C SER A 422 -16.83 17.58 -3.38
N ALA A 423 -16.70 18.68 -2.64
CA ALA A 423 -17.79 19.63 -2.39
C ALA A 423 -18.35 20.27 -3.69
N ASN A 424 -17.54 20.33 -4.74
CA ASN A 424 -17.95 20.85 -6.06
C ASN A 424 -18.83 19.86 -6.86
N GLU A 425 -18.99 18.62 -6.41
CA GLU A 425 -19.92 17.66 -7.01
C GLU A 425 -21.36 17.96 -6.56
N GLU A 426 -22.26 18.15 -7.51
CA GLU A 426 -23.68 18.46 -7.27
C GLU A 426 -24.62 17.29 -7.54
N ASN A 427 -24.10 16.16 -8.07
CA ASN A 427 -24.88 14.95 -8.38
C ASN A 427 -24.27 13.67 -7.77
N SER A 428 -23.80 13.76 -6.53
CA SER A 428 -23.30 12.62 -5.76
C SER A 428 -24.41 11.64 -5.37
N SER A 429 -24.07 10.36 -5.30
CA SER A 429 -24.93 9.30 -4.79
C SER A 429 -24.78 9.16 -3.28
N LEU A 430 -25.90 9.01 -2.58
CA LEU A 430 -25.96 8.71 -1.15
C LEU A 430 -26.90 7.51 -0.94
N ARG A 431 -26.40 6.45 -0.28
CA ARG A 431 -27.18 5.25 0.05
C ARG A 431 -26.85 4.71 1.43
N ILE A 432 -27.82 4.08 2.06
CA ILE A 432 -27.62 3.35 3.32
C ILE A 432 -27.24 1.90 2.95
N GLU A 433 -26.04 1.46 3.33
CA GLU A 433 -25.59 0.07 3.10
C GLU A 433 -25.90 -0.86 4.29
N GLU A 434 -26.09 -0.29 5.48
CA GLU A 434 -26.45 -1.00 6.71
C GLU A 434 -27.23 -0.04 7.61
N GLN A 435 -28.36 -0.52 8.13
CA GLN A 435 -29.20 0.22 9.08
C GLN A 435 -29.65 -0.70 10.20
N GLY A 436 -29.32 -0.33 11.43
CA GLY A 436 -29.78 -1.00 12.62
C GLY A 436 -29.47 -0.19 13.87
N PRO A 437 -29.96 -0.63 15.04
CA PRO A 437 -29.87 0.13 16.29
C PRO A 437 -28.45 0.20 16.85
N VAL A 438 -27.55 -0.71 16.47
CA VAL A 438 -26.15 -0.76 16.96
C VAL A 438 -25.18 -0.10 15.99
N SER A 439 -25.46 -0.14 14.69
CA SER A 439 -24.59 0.45 13.67
C SER A 439 -25.37 0.85 12.41
N VAL A 440 -24.97 1.99 11.85
CA VAL A 440 -25.38 2.44 10.51
C VAL A 440 -24.14 2.64 9.66
N CYS A 441 -24.19 2.21 8.40
CA CYS A 441 -23.19 2.52 7.39
C CYS A 441 -23.87 3.21 6.21
N ILE A 442 -23.47 4.44 5.94
CA ILE A 442 -23.85 5.13 4.71
C ILE A 442 -22.68 5.09 3.72
N ARG A 443 -23.00 5.06 2.43
CA ARG A 443 -22.05 5.16 1.34
C ARG A 443 -22.36 6.37 0.50
N LYS A 444 -21.34 7.18 0.28
CA LYS A 444 -21.37 8.36 -0.56
C LYS A 444 -20.39 8.20 -1.73
N GLU A 445 -20.82 8.53 -2.94
CA GLU A 445 -20.03 8.38 -4.15
C GLU A 445 -20.15 9.62 -5.04
N GLY A 446 -19.05 10.04 -5.64
CA GLY A 446 -19.04 11.19 -6.53
C GLY A 446 -17.70 11.36 -7.23
N TRP A 447 -17.55 12.47 -7.94
CA TRP A 447 -16.29 12.87 -8.57
C TRP A 447 -15.62 13.98 -7.77
N PHE A 448 -14.29 14.07 -7.85
CA PHE A 448 -13.65 15.33 -7.51
C PHE A 448 -13.78 16.29 -8.69
N MET A 449 -14.08 17.55 -8.39
CA MET A 449 -14.31 18.56 -9.41
C MET A 449 -13.55 19.84 -9.14
N THR A 450 -13.02 20.46 -10.19
CA THR A 450 -12.63 21.89 -10.14
C THR A 450 -13.88 22.77 -9.99
N PRO A 451 -13.75 24.06 -9.62
CA PRO A 451 -14.86 25.01 -9.62
C PRO A 451 -15.55 25.15 -10.98
N HIS A 452 -14.86 24.83 -12.08
CA HIS A 452 -15.39 24.86 -13.44
C HIS A 452 -15.99 23.50 -13.85
N ARG A 453 -16.37 22.65 -12.89
CA ARG A 453 -17.05 21.36 -13.06
C ARG A 453 -16.31 20.31 -13.90
N LYS A 454 -15.00 20.48 -14.11
CA LYS A 454 -14.16 19.43 -14.67
C LYS A 454 -13.97 18.31 -13.65
N LYS A 455 -14.40 17.10 -14.02
CA LYS A 455 -14.26 15.86 -13.22
C LYS A 455 -12.86 15.28 -13.30
N TYR A 456 -12.37 14.72 -12.20
CA TYR A 456 -11.15 13.92 -12.15
C TYR A 456 -11.15 13.01 -10.92
N CYS A 457 -10.91 11.71 -11.12
CA CYS A 457 -11.03 10.68 -10.08
C CYS A 457 -12.42 10.60 -9.42
N LYS A 458 -12.75 9.44 -8.87
CA LYS A 458 -13.98 9.27 -8.06
C LYS A 458 -13.62 8.99 -6.62
N PHE A 459 -14.49 9.42 -5.72
CA PHE A 459 -14.46 8.97 -4.33
C PHE A 459 -15.62 8.02 -4.07
N ILE A 460 -15.35 7.04 -3.21
CA ILE A 460 -16.35 6.24 -2.52
C ILE A 460 -16.01 6.33 -1.04
N VAL A 461 -16.88 6.94 -0.26
CA VAL A 461 -16.71 7.09 1.18
C VAL A 461 -17.79 6.31 1.90
N ARG A 462 -17.38 5.51 2.89
CA ARG A 462 -18.31 4.88 3.84
C ARG A 462 -18.13 5.47 5.21
N ILE A 463 -19.20 5.96 5.79
CA ILE A 463 -19.21 6.56 7.13
C ILE A 463 -20.03 5.64 8.03
N TYR A 464 -19.39 5.14 9.08
CA TYR A 464 -19.99 4.26 10.06
C TYR A 464 -20.28 5.04 11.34
N PHE A 465 -21.52 4.88 11.80
CA PHE A 465 -22.00 5.29 13.11
C PHE A 465 -22.14 4.02 13.96
N TYR A 466 -21.70 4.10 15.21
CA TYR A 466 -21.80 3.02 16.18
C TYR A 466 -22.53 3.54 17.41
N MET A 467 -23.42 2.71 17.97
CA MET A 467 -24.22 3.04 19.15
C MET A 467 -23.33 3.52 20.29
N GLY A 468 -23.57 4.76 20.76
CA GLY A 468 -22.89 5.34 21.91
C GLY A 468 -21.39 5.57 21.74
N GLU A 469 -20.85 5.56 20.51
CA GLU A 469 -19.42 5.85 20.29
C GLU A 469 -19.17 7.35 20.03
N PRO A 470 -18.13 7.95 20.63
CA PRO A 470 -17.79 9.35 20.42
C PRO A 470 -16.93 9.57 19.16
N TYR A 471 -17.00 8.65 18.19
CA TYR A 471 -16.26 8.75 16.94
C TYR A 471 -17.07 8.23 15.76
N LEU A 472 -16.72 8.72 14.57
CA LEU A 472 -17.15 8.17 13.30
C LEU A 472 -16.01 7.38 12.69
N ARG A 473 -16.30 6.21 12.09
CA ARG A 473 -15.30 5.49 11.29
C ARG A 473 -15.53 5.78 9.82
N ILE A 474 -14.52 6.34 9.16
CA ILE A 474 -14.57 6.67 7.74
C ILE A 474 -13.67 5.69 6.97
N LYS A 475 -14.21 5.08 5.92
CA LYS A 475 -13.42 4.34 4.92
C LYS A 475 -13.48 5.10 3.60
N HIS A 476 -12.35 5.65 3.19
CA HIS A 476 -12.20 6.30 1.90
C HIS A 476 -11.67 5.32 0.85
N THR A 477 -12.23 5.34 -0.35
CA THR A 477 -11.72 4.64 -1.53
C THR A 477 -11.61 5.64 -2.67
N LEU A 478 -10.40 5.82 -3.19
CA LEU A 478 -10.12 6.64 -4.36
C LEU A 478 -10.13 5.75 -5.61
N ILE A 479 -10.94 6.10 -6.60
CA ILE A 479 -10.87 5.52 -7.94
C ILE A 479 -10.07 6.49 -8.81
N TYR A 480 -8.83 6.13 -9.08
CA TYR A 480 -7.98 6.86 -10.02
C TYR A 480 -8.51 6.68 -11.45
N THR A 481 -8.92 7.79 -12.08
CA THR A 481 -9.41 7.78 -13.47
C THR A 481 -8.44 8.42 -14.46
N GLY A 482 -7.28 8.87 -13.97
CA GLY A 482 -6.22 9.37 -14.83
C GLY A 482 -5.52 8.26 -15.59
N TYR A 483 -4.67 8.64 -16.54
CA TYR A 483 -3.83 7.67 -17.22
C TYR A 483 -2.62 7.34 -16.35
N PRO A 484 -2.36 6.05 -16.03
CA PRO A 484 -1.19 5.67 -15.26
C PRO A 484 0.08 5.92 -16.07
N GLU A 485 1.22 5.87 -15.39
CA GLU A 485 2.51 6.08 -16.02
C GLU A 485 2.75 5.07 -17.14
N ASN A 486 2.65 5.54 -18.39
CA ASN A 486 2.83 4.68 -19.54
C ASN A 486 4.31 4.56 -19.93
N ARG A 487 5.13 4.01 -19.04
CA ARG A 487 6.53 3.64 -19.34
C ARG A 487 6.65 2.25 -19.98
N TYR A 488 5.61 1.41 -19.90
CA TYR A 488 5.70 -0.01 -20.26
C TYR A 488 4.48 -0.61 -21.01
N HIS A 489 3.43 0.14 -21.37
CA HIS A 489 2.26 -0.44 -22.07
C HIS A 489 2.29 -0.20 -23.59
N TYR A 490 1.92 -1.24 -24.35
CA TYR A 490 1.71 -1.22 -25.80
C TYR A 490 0.63 -0.19 -26.20
N LEU A 491 0.57 0.16 -27.50
CA LEU A 491 -0.51 1.02 -28.03
C LEU A 491 -1.87 0.38 -27.75
N TYR A 492 -2.70 1.01 -26.93
CA TYR A 492 -4.08 0.57 -26.75
C TYR A 492 -4.90 0.99 -27.99
N LYS A 493 -5.40 0.02 -28.76
CA LYS A 493 -6.12 0.25 -30.03
C LYS A 493 -5.38 1.18 -31.00
N GLY A 494 -4.06 1.00 -31.12
CA GLY A 494 -3.22 1.80 -32.03
C GLY A 494 -2.97 3.25 -31.58
N LYS A 495 -3.45 3.67 -30.40
CA LYS A 495 -3.25 5.03 -29.86
C LYS A 495 -2.29 5.02 -28.67
N ARG A 496 -1.45 6.04 -28.58
CA ARG A 496 -0.64 6.30 -27.38
C ARG A 496 -1.56 6.86 -26.30
N LEU A 497 -1.53 6.27 -25.11
CA LEU A 497 -2.19 6.87 -23.95
C LEU A 497 -1.53 8.24 -23.65
N PRO A 498 -2.28 9.21 -23.10
CA PRO A 498 -1.75 10.48 -22.62
C PRO A 498 -0.59 10.32 -21.63
N LYS A 499 0.13 11.41 -21.36
CA LYS A 499 1.16 11.42 -20.31
C LYS A 499 0.55 10.98 -18.97
N ASN A 500 1.40 10.41 -18.11
CA ASN A 500 1.04 10.08 -16.75
C ASN A 500 0.34 11.26 -16.06
N GLU A 501 -0.80 10.99 -15.44
CA GLU A 501 -1.60 11.98 -14.75
C GLU A 501 -1.44 11.82 -13.23
N THR A 502 -0.22 11.96 -12.70
CA THR A 502 0.03 11.74 -11.26
C THR A 502 -0.77 12.71 -10.40
N ILE A 503 -1.48 12.19 -9.39
CA ILE A 503 -2.06 13.00 -8.31
C ILE A 503 -0.92 13.58 -7.49
N GLU A 504 -0.92 14.90 -7.32
CA GLU A 504 0.09 15.63 -6.57
C GLU A 504 -0.22 15.57 -5.06
N GLN A 505 -1.49 15.70 -4.69
CA GLN A 505 -1.95 15.65 -3.30
C GLN A 505 -3.35 15.03 -3.21
N PHE A 506 -3.68 14.34 -2.11
CA PHE A 506 -5.01 13.80 -1.83
C PHE A 506 -5.23 13.67 -0.32
N GLY A 507 -6.35 14.22 0.18
CA GLY A 507 -6.62 14.28 1.61
C GLY A 507 -8.09 14.53 1.96
N ILE A 508 -8.34 14.66 3.26
CA ILE A 508 -9.60 15.10 3.85
C ILE A 508 -9.38 16.40 4.61
N GLU A 509 -10.27 17.36 4.41
CA GLU A 509 -10.33 18.60 5.18
C GLU A 509 -11.48 18.55 6.18
N VAL A 510 -11.19 19.00 7.39
CA VAL A 510 -12.13 19.07 8.50
C VAL A 510 -12.11 20.50 9.05
N PRO A 511 -12.91 21.41 8.47
CA PRO A 511 -13.21 22.70 9.08
C PRO A 511 -13.81 22.54 10.48
N LEU A 512 -13.27 23.27 11.44
CA LEU A 512 -13.64 23.16 12.85
C LEU A 512 -14.82 24.07 13.19
N GLY A 513 -15.68 23.62 14.09
CA GLY A 513 -16.75 24.46 14.63
C GLY A 513 -16.24 25.58 15.53
N GLU A 514 -17.02 26.65 15.67
CA GLU A 514 -16.66 27.87 16.42
C GLU A 514 -16.30 27.60 17.90
N GLY A 515 -16.86 26.54 18.49
CA GLY A 515 -16.59 26.12 19.85
C GLY A 515 -15.19 25.52 20.09
N ILE A 516 -14.43 25.24 19.02
CA ILE A 516 -13.06 24.73 19.11
C ILE A 516 -12.08 25.91 19.07
N GLN A 517 -11.96 26.61 20.20
CA GLN A 517 -10.90 27.60 20.43
C GLN A 517 -9.65 26.90 20.96
N MET A 518 -8.54 27.11 20.26
CA MET A 518 -7.32 26.32 20.43
C MET A 518 -6.65 26.54 21.80
N GLY A 519 -6.44 25.45 22.55
CA GLY A 519 -5.64 25.43 23.78
C GLY A 519 -4.34 24.64 23.64
N LYS A 520 -4.43 23.37 23.19
CA LYS A 520 -3.31 22.43 23.07
C LYS A 520 -3.52 21.46 21.92
N PHE A 521 -2.43 21.03 21.30
CA PHE A 521 -2.42 19.90 20.38
C PHE A 521 -1.70 18.70 20.97
N TYR A 522 -2.14 17.52 20.59
CA TYR A 522 -1.45 16.28 20.89
C TYR A 522 -1.30 15.50 19.61
N TYR A 523 -0.11 14.98 19.35
CA TYR A 523 0.11 13.97 18.34
C TYR A 523 0.95 12.84 18.92
N ASP A 524 0.97 11.71 18.24
CA ASP A 524 1.82 10.61 18.66
C ASP A 524 3.15 10.59 17.88
N LEU A 525 4.25 10.32 18.58
CA LEU A 525 5.57 10.16 18.00
C LEU A 525 6.32 9.06 18.72
N ASN A 526 6.75 8.03 17.98
CA ASN A 526 7.40 6.85 18.54
C ASN A 526 6.60 6.23 19.70
N LYS A 527 5.26 6.21 19.54
CA LYS A 527 4.28 5.74 20.54
C LYS A 527 4.15 6.60 21.81
N ASN A 528 4.78 7.76 21.86
CA ASN A 528 4.60 8.72 22.94
C ASN A 528 3.62 9.82 22.52
N ILE A 529 2.76 10.27 23.42
CA ILE A 529 1.91 11.43 23.19
C ILE A 529 2.75 12.68 23.42
N VAL A 530 2.87 13.52 22.39
CA VAL A 530 3.62 14.77 22.43
C VAL A 530 2.63 15.94 22.48
N PRO A 531 2.57 16.69 23.59
CA PRO A 531 1.80 17.92 23.65
C PRO A 531 2.54 19.06 22.94
N VAL A 532 1.81 19.86 22.16
CA VAL A 532 2.32 21.08 21.55
C VAL A 532 1.35 22.22 21.81
N MET A 533 1.89 23.33 22.31
CA MET A 533 1.21 24.62 22.32
C MET A 533 1.40 25.24 20.95
N ALA A 534 0.50 25.00 20.00
CA ALA A 534 0.56 25.75 18.75
C ALA A 534 -0.18 27.06 18.92
N LYS A 535 0.55 28.17 18.79
CA LYS A 535 -0.06 29.49 18.58
C LYS A 535 -0.31 29.74 17.09
N ASP A 536 0.37 28.97 16.24
CA ASP A 536 0.43 29.11 14.78
C ASP A 536 0.10 27.78 14.07
N ASN A 537 0.30 27.73 12.76
CA ASN A 537 0.10 26.53 11.95
C ASN A 537 1.00 25.38 12.44
N PHE A 538 0.49 24.16 12.29
CA PHE A 538 1.19 22.92 12.63
C PHE A 538 1.20 21.99 11.41
N GLU A 539 2.35 21.36 11.15
CA GLU A 539 2.46 20.33 10.12
C GLU A 539 3.28 19.16 10.66
N LEU A 540 2.78 17.94 10.47
CA LEU A 540 3.51 16.70 10.67
C LEU A 540 3.53 15.96 9.34
N PHE A 541 4.71 15.77 8.78
CA PHE A 541 4.94 15.06 7.54
C PHE A 541 5.74 13.78 7.79
N GLN A 542 5.07 12.63 7.62
CA GLN A 542 5.70 11.32 7.63
C GLN A 542 6.16 10.98 6.22
N ARG A 543 7.45 11.22 5.93
CA ARG A 543 8.02 11.05 4.60
C ARG A 543 8.19 9.58 4.21
N ASP A 544 8.74 8.80 5.13
CA ASP A 544 9.09 7.39 4.94
C ASP A 544 8.88 6.58 6.22
N ASP A 545 9.31 5.32 6.24
CA ASP A 545 9.15 4.40 7.39
C ASP A 545 10.09 4.71 8.57
N ARG A 546 10.90 5.76 8.51
CA ARG A 546 11.95 6.06 9.49
C ARG A 546 12.02 7.52 9.90
N TYR A 547 11.56 8.43 9.06
CA TYR A 547 11.75 9.87 9.25
C TYR A 547 10.43 10.63 9.21
N VAL A 548 10.32 11.56 10.16
CA VAL A 548 9.22 12.50 10.29
C VAL A 548 9.78 13.92 10.37
N SER A 549 9.09 14.84 9.71
CA SER A 549 9.33 16.27 9.76
C SER A 549 8.15 16.95 10.43
N ILE A 550 8.41 17.85 11.37
CA ILE A 550 7.39 18.56 12.13
C ILE A 550 7.67 20.06 12.00
N MET A 551 6.68 20.82 11.57
CA MET A 551 6.66 22.27 11.63
C MET A 551 5.84 22.72 12.83
N GLN A 552 6.46 23.48 13.74
CA GLN A 552 5.75 24.17 14.82
C GLN A 552 6.30 25.58 14.96
N ASN A 553 5.43 26.57 15.19
CA ASN A 553 5.82 27.97 15.41
C ASN A 553 6.80 28.50 14.34
N GLY A 554 6.56 28.13 13.08
CA GLY A 554 7.39 28.51 11.93
C GLY A 554 8.75 27.81 11.81
N GLN A 555 9.08 26.85 12.68
CA GLN A 555 10.35 26.12 12.64
C GLN A 555 10.15 24.65 12.28
N TRP A 556 11.00 24.16 11.37
CA TRP A 556 11.05 22.76 10.97
C TRP A 556 12.03 21.98 11.83
N MET A 557 11.57 20.84 12.34
CA MET A 557 12.35 19.82 13.01
C MET A 557 12.24 18.53 12.22
N GLU A 558 13.36 17.96 11.77
CA GLU A 558 13.40 16.63 11.15
C GLU A 558 14.16 15.66 12.05
N GLY A 559 13.60 14.46 12.21
CA GLY A 559 14.19 13.47 13.10
C GLY A 559 13.83 12.05 12.69
N LYS A 560 14.58 11.09 13.26
CA LYS A 560 14.21 9.68 13.20
C LYS A 560 12.97 9.47 14.07
N GLY A 561 11.91 8.96 13.47
CA GLY A 561 10.70 8.62 14.19
C GLY A 561 9.55 8.31 13.26
N VAL A 562 8.52 7.72 13.86
CA VAL A 562 7.26 7.38 13.18
C VAL A 562 6.06 7.87 13.99
N CYS A 563 5.06 8.38 13.29
CA CYS A 563 3.74 8.73 13.81
C CYS A 563 2.75 7.60 13.50
N GLU A 564 2.08 7.05 14.51
CA GLU A 564 1.00 6.06 14.41
C GLU A 564 -0.29 6.66 13.84
N GLY A 565 -0.33 7.99 13.65
CA GLY A 565 -1.36 8.70 12.90
C GLY A 565 -2.48 9.27 13.76
N VAL A 566 -2.21 9.56 15.02
CA VAL A 566 -3.15 10.18 15.96
C VAL A 566 -2.84 11.67 16.09
N VAL A 567 -3.88 12.49 15.97
CA VAL A 567 -3.84 13.92 16.29
C VAL A 567 -5.10 14.28 17.08
N VAL A 568 -4.94 15.12 18.11
CA VAL A 568 -6.03 15.64 18.93
C VAL A 568 -5.87 17.15 19.08
N LEU A 569 -6.91 17.86 18.71
CA LEU A 569 -7.07 19.29 18.91
C LEU A 569 -7.88 19.50 20.20
N GLN A 570 -7.24 20.01 21.25
CA GLN A 570 -7.91 20.31 22.50
C GLN A 570 -8.36 21.77 22.49
N GLY A 571 -9.68 21.96 22.55
CA GLY A 571 -10.30 23.24 22.90
C GLY A 571 -10.72 23.29 24.37
N GLU A 572 -11.26 24.44 24.78
CA GLU A 572 -11.69 24.67 26.17
C GLU A 572 -12.86 23.78 26.61
N LYS A 573 -13.86 23.62 25.73
CA LYS A 573 -15.09 22.86 26.01
C LYS A 573 -15.14 21.51 25.30
N VAL A 574 -14.46 21.39 24.16
CA VAL A 574 -14.53 20.21 23.29
C VAL A 574 -13.16 19.93 22.68
N SER A 575 -12.87 18.66 22.43
CA SER A 575 -11.68 18.22 21.70
C SER A 575 -12.08 17.44 20.46
N LEU A 576 -11.38 17.67 19.36
CA LEU A 576 -11.55 16.91 18.11
C LEU A 576 -10.31 16.07 17.86
N GLY A 577 -10.49 14.75 17.73
CA GLY A 577 -9.42 13.82 17.42
C GLY A 577 -9.59 13.18 16.06
N ALA A 578 -8.48 12.88 15.39
CA ALA A 578 -8.45 12.05 14.21
C ALA A 578 -7.39 10.95 14.33
N LYS A 579 -7.70 9.78 13.78
CA LYS A 579 -6.77 8.66 13.69
C LYS A 579 -6.79 8.06 12.29
N VAL A 580 -5.63 7.98 11.67
CA VAL A 580 -5.43 7.24 10.42
C VAL A 580 -4.80 5.89 10.74
N LYS A 581 -5.47 4.81 10.34
CA LYS A 581 -4.92 3.46 10.50
C LYS A 581 -3.68 3.30 9.61
N GLU A 582 -2.63 2.72 10.18
CA GLU A 582 -1.39 2.38 9.44
C GLU A 582 -0.72 3.62 8.81
N PHE A 583 -0.73 4.76 9.50
CA PHE A 583 -0.27 6.05 8.95
C PHE A 583 1.17 5.98 8.42
N TRP A 584 2.16 5.68 9.29
CA TRP A 584 3.54 5.58 8.84
C TRP A 584 3.81 4.37 7.94
N GLN A 585 3.07 3.27 8.10
CA GLN A 585 3.23 2.09 7.24
C GLN A 585 2.75 2.36 5.81
N GLN A 586 1.86 3.33 5.63
CA GLN A 586 1.36 3.78 4.34
C GLN A 586 1.96 5.13 3.92
N TYR A 587 3.16 5.48 4.37
CA TYR A 587 3.86 6.69 3.94
C TYR A 587 3.86 6.86 2.39
N PRO A 588 3.96 8.10 1.88
CA PRO A 588 3.98 9.36 2.63
C PRO A 588 2.60 9.76 3.16
N LYS A 589 2.57 10.48 4.28
CA LYS A 589 1.35 11.01 4.91
C LYS A 589 1.61 12.36 5.59
N ARG A 590 0.59 13.22 5.67
CA ARG A 590 0.68 14.49 6.41
C ARG A 590 -0.55 14.73 7.27
N ILE A 591 -0.34 15.36 8.42
CA ILE A 591 -1.35 15.98 9.25
C ILE A 591 -1.00 17.46 9.32
N GLU A 592 -1.95 18.34 9.03
CA GLU A 592 -1.76 19.77 9.01
C GLU A 592 -2.92 20.46 9.75
N TYR A 593 -2.60 21.50 10.48
CA TYR A 593 -3.58 22.42 11.05
C TYR A 593 -3.29 23.83 10.57
N ASP A 594 -4.27 24.42 9.88
CA ASP A 594 -4.28 25.81 9.45
C ASP A 594 -5.06 26.64 10.50
N ASN A 595 -4.32 27.48 11.24
CA ASN A 595 -4.86 28.27 12.33
C ASN A 595 -5.72 29.44 11.85
N GLU A 596 -5.45 29.99 10.67
CA GLU A 596 -6.22 31.10 10.10
C GLU A 596 -7.57 30.61 9.61
N LYS A 597 -7.57 29.48 8.89
CA LYS A 597 -8.80 28.88 8.36
C LYS A 597 -9.55 28.01 9.37
N LYS A 598 -8.92 27.68 10.50
CA LYS A 598 -9.43 26.71 11.48
C LYS A 598 -9.77 25.37 10.84
N VAL A 599 -8.83 24.82 10.08
CA VAL A 599 -8.99 23.54 9.36
C VAL A 599 -7.97 22.53 9.83
N LEU A 600 -8.45 21.32 10.17
CA LEU A 600 -7.59 20.14 10.28
C LEU A 600 -7.59 19.40 8.95
N ARG A 601 -6.41 19.27 8.36
CA ARG A 601 -6.20 18.54 7.12
C ARG A 601 -5.40 17.27 7.37
N ILE A 602 -5.82 16.19 6.73
CA ILE A 602 -5.11 14.91 6.77
C ILE A 602 -4.93 14.43 5.34
N ASP A 603 -3.68 14.46 4.88
CA ASP A 603 -3.32 13.98 3.55
C ASP A 603 -2.99 12.49 3.60
N PHE A 604 -3.76 11.74 2.81
CA PHE A 604 -3.45 10.35 2.48
C PHE A 604 -2.35 10.26 1.44
N TRP A 605 -2.07 11.34 0.71
CA TRP A 605 -0.93 11.52 -0.17
C TRP A 605 -0.58 13.02 -0.18
N PRO A 606 0.45 13.45 0.55
CA PRO A 606 0.79 14.86 0.72
C PRO A 606 1.59 15.47 -0.44
#